data_AF-A0A4Q4T7C7-F1
#
_entry.id   AF-A0A4Q4T7C7-F1
#
_cell.length_a   1.000
_cell.length_b   1.000
_cell.length_c   1.000
_cell.angle_alpha   90.00
_cell.angle_beta   90.00
_cell.angle_gamma   90.00
#
_symmetry.space_group_name_H-M   'P 1'
#
loop_
_entity.id
_entity.type
_entity.pdbx_description
1 polymer ?
#
loop_
_entity_poly.entity_id
_entity_poly.type
_entity_poly.pdbx_seq_one_letter_code
_entity_poly.pdbx_strand_id
1 'polypeptide(L)'
;MIAVLLYMLSSATAVSAYSGQRLASSPLEHTAPLARHDGTNEMNPSERVPFEIHIMSKCPDAQYCLSELVVPAMDQVRDLVDFNVSYIGMPHDDDVVVCQHGPTECEGNILELMVAHLNPAPIVHLGFTNCMTQQYPLIPDRGLVEACARVHNVDLEKLYQLFADKAFGLKLLRESVIRSDDQRLQKSDNFEMDMDMNIGGGTACKTNMLWNRYTIDACAYRIRGDGFD
;
A
#
# COMPACT_ATOMS: atom_id res chain seq x y z
N MET A 1 -25.63 -53.57 -30.89
CA MET A 1 -26.16 -52.55 -29.97
C MET A 1 -25.17 -51.38 -29.96
N ILE A 2 -24.88 -50.63 -31.01
CA ILE A 2 -25.70 -49.78 -31.90
C ILE A 2 -26.85 -49.09 -31.15
N ALA A 3 -26.80 -47.74 -31.17
CA ALA A 3 -27.81 -46.75 -30.76
C ALA A 3 -27.68 -46.12 -29.36
N VAL A 4 -26.65 -45.29 -29.13
CA VAL A 4 -26.80 -44.03 -28.34
C VAL A 4 -25.79 -42.97 -28.82
N LEU A 5 -25.75 -42.71 -30.14
CA LEU A 5 -24.83 -41.73 -30.75
C LEU A 5 -25.55 -40.83 -31.77
N LEU A 6 -26.74 -40.33 -31.43
CA LEU A 6 -27.48 -39.37 -32.27
C LEU A 6 -28.42 -38.51 -31.40
N TYR A 7 -27.95 -37.36 -30.93
CA TYR A 7 -28.81 -36.20 -30.65
C TYR A 7 -27.99 -34.91 -30.88
N MET A 8 -27.73 -34.66 -32.17
CA MET A 8 -27.47 -33.33 -32.69
C MET A 8 -28.71 -32.91 -33.48
N LEU A 9 -29.10 -31.63 -33.35
CA LEU A 9 -29.92 -30.78 -34.24
C LEU A 9 -31.29 -30.34 -33.71
N SER A 10 -31.57 -29.06 -34.03
CA SER A 10 -32.75 -28.23 -33.75
C SER A 10 -32.60 -27.40 -32.47
N SER A 11 -32.49 -26.06 -32.49
CA SER A 11 -32.95 -25.10 -33.49
C SER A 11 -32.20 -23.78 -33.34
N ALA A 12 -31.55 -23.34 -34.41
CA ALA A 12 -31.20 -21.94 -34.62
C ALA A 12 -32.46 -21.18 -35.06
N THR A 13 -32.83 -20.14 -34.34
CA THR A 13 -33.76 -19.11 -34.82
C THR A 13 -33.12 -17.74 -34.63
N ALA A 14 -32.91 -17.10 -35.77
CA ALA A 14 -32.34 -15.79 -35.96
C ALA A 14 -33.26 -14.67 -35.47
N VAL A 15 -32.69 -13.64 -34.82
CA VAL A 15 -33.22 -12.28 -34.68
C VAL A 15 -31.99 -11.39 -34.37
N SER A 16 -31.72 -10.22 -34.95
CA SER A 16 -32.10 -9.52 -36.17
C SER A 16 -31.04 -8.43 -36.28
N ALA A 17 -30.33 -8.35 -37.41
CA ALA A 17 -29.37 -7.28 -37.65
C ALA A 17 -30.14 -6.01 -38.07
N TYR A 18 -30.30 -5.05 -37.15
CA TYR A 18 -30.76 -3.72 -37.51
C TYR A 18 -29.59 -2.91 -38.07
N SER A 19 -29.49 -2.88 -39.39
CA SER A 19 -28.71 -1.89 -40.14
C SER A 19 -29.55 -0.63 -40.34
N GLY A 20 -28.95 0.52 -40.01
CA GLY A 20 -29.19 1.79 -40.72
C GLY A 20 -30.23 2.73 -40.12
N GLN A 21 -29.73 3.81 -39.50
CA GLN A 21 -30.14 5.16 -39.87
C GLN A 21 -29.01 6.14 -39.56
N ARG A 22 -28.42 6.66 -40.63
CA ARG A 22 -27.56 7.84 -40.60
C ARG A 22 -28.43 9.04 -40.23
N LEU A 23 -28.03 9.76 -39.19
CA LEU A 23 -28.33 11.19 -39.07
C LEU A 23 -26.99 11.93 -39.06
N ALA A 24 -26.74 12.60 -40.18
CA ALA A 24 -25.73 13.61 -40.30
C ALA A 24 -26.24 14.88 -39.62
N SER A 25 -25.50 15.39 -38.64
CA SER A 25 -25.55 16.80 -38.28
C SER A 25 -24.26 17.23 -37.56
N SER A 26 -23.51 18.07 -38.28
CA SER A 26 -22.65 19.14 -37.79
C SER A 26 -21.25 18.79 -37.26
N PRO A 27 -20.18 19.32 -37.88
CA PRO A 27 -18.83 19.29 -37.32
C PRO A 27 -18.68 20.42 -36.28
N LEU A 28 -18.43 20.05 -35.01
CA LEU A 28 -17.83 20.97 -34.05
C LEU A 28 -16.32 20.80 -34.11
N GLU A 29 -15.75 21.57 -35.02
CA GLU A 29 -14.34 21.87 -35.10
C GLU A 29 -13.96 22.70 -33.86
N HIS A 30 -13.41 22.03 -32.86
CA HIS A 30 -12.47 22.60 -31.88
C HIS A 30 -11.48 21.49 -31.49
N THR A 31 -10.74 21.01 -32.49
CA THR A 31 -9.51 20.27 -32.24
C THR A 31 -8.48 21.31 -31.81
N ALA A 32 -8.44 21.60 -30.51
CA ALA A 32 -7.26 22.21 -29.92
C ALA A 32 -6.05 21.34 -30.33
N PRO A 33 -4.92 21.92 -30.74
CA PRO A 33 -3.74 21.13 -31.07
C PRO A 33 -3.40 20.28 -29.85
N LEU A 34 -3.47 18.97 -29.97
CA LEU A 34 -2.74 18.07 -29.08
C LEU A 34 -1.27 18.43 -29.28
N ALA A 35 -0.78 19.35 -28.45
CA ALA A 35 0.63 19.54 -28.26
C ALA A 35 1.16 18.15 -27.88
N ARG A 36 1.93 17.55 -28.79
CA ARG A 36 2.79 16.42 -28.44
C ARG A 36 3.69 16.93 -27.34
N HIS A 37 3.37 16.58 -26.11
CA HIS A 37 4.32 16.67 -25.02
C HIS A 37 5.30 15.52 -25.22
N ASP A 38 6.21 15.71 -26.18
CA ASP A 38 7.44 14.95 -26.25
C ASP A 38 8.36 15.51 -25.16
N GLY A 39 8.08 15.09 -23.94
CA GLY A 39 8.90 15.33 -22.78
C GLY A 39 8.93 14.02 -22.03
N THR A 40 10.11 13.46 -21.83
CA THR A 40 10.34 12.50 -20.75
C THR A 40 9.99 13.24 -19.46
N ASN A 41 8.71 13.15 -19.05
CA ASN A 41 8.13 13.92 -17.97
C ASN A 41 8.53 13.27 -16.65
N GLU A 42 9.84 13.20 -16.38
CA GLU A 42 10.35 12.93 -15.05
C GLU A 42 10.06 14.18 -14.21
N MET A 43 8.93 14.16 -13.51
CA MET A 43 8.55 15.18 -12.54
C MET A 43 9.70 15.36 -11.54
N ASN A 44 10.12 16.60 -11.30
CA ASN A 44 11.19 16.90 -10.36
C ASN A 44 10.76 16.40 -8.95
N PRO A 45 11.62 15.73 -8.16
CA PRO A 45 11.26 15.29 -6.81
C PRO A 45 10.63 16.37 -5.93
N SER A 46 10.96 17.66 -6.15
CA SER A 46 10.36 18.79 -5.44
C SER A 46 8.89 19.10 -5.79
N GLU A 47 8.36 18.51 -6.86
CA GLU A 47 6.98 18.68 -7.31
C GLU A 47 6.06 17.53 -6.86
N ARG A 48 6.65 16.44 -6.33
CA ARG A 48 5.89 15.28 -5.85
C ARG A 48 5.23 15.58 -4.51
N VAL A 49 4.03 15.05 -4.35
CA VAL A 49 3.25 15.19 -3.11
C VAL A 49 3.73 14.15 -2.09
N PRO A 50 4.13 14.54 -0.87
CA PRO A 50 4.47 13.57 0.17
C PRO A 50 3.27 12.68 0.52
N PHE A 51 3.45 11.37 0.45
CA PHE A 51 2.46 10.38 0.85
C PHE A 51 3.08 9.35 1.78
N GLU A 52 2.66 9.32 3.05
CA GLU A 52 3.25 8.45 4.06
C GLU A 52 2.20 7.57 4.73
N ILE A 53 2.42 6.26 4.76
CA ILE A 53 1.55 5.34 5.50
C ILE A 53 2.20 5.00 6.84
N HIS A 54 1.38 4.86 7.87
CA HIS A 54 1.76 4.48 9.22
C HIS A 54 1.06 3.16 9.56
N ILE A 55 1.84 2.08 9.68
CA ILE A 55 1.31 0.72 9.83
C ILE A 55 2.02 -0.05 10.94
N MET A 56 1.57 -1.27 11.21
CA MET A 56 2.31 -2.29 11.97
C MET A 56 2.32 -3.57 11.14
N SER A 57 3.48 -4.20 10.95
CA SER A 57 3.60 -5.38 10.07
C SER A 57 2.67 -6.54 10.47
N LYS A 58 2.38 -6.70 11.77
CA LYS A 58 1.50 -7.75 12.31
C LYS A 58 0.06 -7.33 12.55
N CYS A 59 -0.35 -6.13 12.15
CA CYS A 59 -1.70 -5.67 12.40
C CYS A 59 -2.68 -6.13 11.30
N PRO A 60 -3.82 -6.76 11.67
CA PRO A 60 -4.82 -7.21 10.69
C PRO A 60 -5.48 -6.05 9.94
N ASP A 61 -5.64 -4.88 10.55
CA ASP A 61 -6.26 -3.74 9.89
C ASP A 61 -5.35 -3.21 8.75
N ALA A 62 -4.02 -3.32 8.90
CA ALA A 62 -3.05 -2.98 7.85
C ALA A 62 -3.19 -3.84 6.60
N GLN A 63 -3.56 -5.12 6.74
CA GLN A 63 -3.81 -6.01 5.61
C GLN A 63 -4.87 -5.41 4.69
N TYR A 64 -5.98 -4.98 5.28
CA TYR A 64 -7.10 -4.39 4.55
C TYR A 64 -6.70 -3.04 3.94
N CYS A 65 -6.06 -2.16 4.72
CA CYS A 65 -5.67 -0.85 4.24
C CYS A 65 -4.74 -0.92 3.04
N LEU A 66 -3.76 -1.82 3.09
CA LEU A 66 -2.83 -2.00 1.99
C LEU A 66 -3.53 -2.57 0.75
N SER A 67 -4.34 -3.63 0.89
CA SER A 67 -4.93 -4.31 -0.28
C SER A 67 -6.02 -3.50 -0.97
N GLU A 68 -6.88 -2.84 -0.20
CA GLU A 68 -8.08 -2.20 -0.75
C GLU A 68 -7.88 -0.71 -1.04
N LEU A 69 -6.91 -0.05 -0.39
CA LEU A 69 -6.74 1.39 -0.47
C LEU A 69 -5.37 1.79 -1.02
N VAL A 70 -4.29 1.52 -0.29
CA VAL A 70 -3.00 2.15 -0.66
C VAL A 70 -2.41 1.52 -1.91
N VAL A 71 -2.48 0.20 -2.11
CA VAL A 71 -1.97 -0.44 -3.33
C VAL A 71 -2.77 0.01 -4.57
N PRO A 72 -4.12 -0.02 -4.58
CA PRO A 72 -4.90 0.49 -5.71
C PRO A 72 -4.72 1.99 -5.98
N ALA A 73 -4.51 2.80 -4.94
CA ALA A 73 -4.21 4.22 -5.10
C ALA A 73 -2.83 4.43 -5.72
N MET A 74 -1.81 3.74 -5.21
CA MET A 74 -0.43 3.84 -5.69
C MET A 74 -0.27 3.37 -7.14
N ASP A 75 -1.10 2.45 -7.61
CA ASP A 75 -1.10 2.10 -9.04
C ASP A 75 -1.46 3.29 -9.94
N GLN A 76 -2.28 4.21 -9.46
CA GLN A 76 -2.72 5.39 -10.20
C GLN A 76 -1.82 6.61 -9.98
N VAL A 77 -1.25 6.78 -8.79
CA VAL A 77 -0.59 8.04 -8.39
C VAL A 77 0.91 7.93 -8.10
N ARG A 78 1.54 6.75 -8.21
CA ARG A 78 2.97 6.52 -7.86
C ARG A 78 3.95 7.54 -8.45
N ASP A 79 3.69 8.07 -9.65
CA ASP A 79 4.59 8.99 -10.35
C ASP A 79 4.43 10.44 -9.85
N LEU A 80 3.37 10.72 -9.09
CA LEU A 80 3.01 12.03 -8.55
C LEU A 80 3.38 12.19 -7.07
N VAL A 81 3.78 11.10 -6.39
CA VAL A 81 3.98 11.07 -4.95
C VAL A 81 5.40 10.71 -4.55
N ASP A 82 5.85 11.29 -3.45
CA ASP A 82 7.01 10.81 -2.71
C ASP A 82 6.50 9.90 -1.58
N PHE A 83 6.54 8.59 -1.84
CA PHE A 83 5.89 7.60 -0.98
C PHE A 83 6.87 7.06 0.09
N ASN A 84 6.40 7.01 1.33
CA ASN A 84 7.13 6.43 2.45
C ASN A 84 6.25 5.50 3.29
N VAL A 85 6.86 4.49 3.90
CA VAL A 85 6.23 3.65 4.92
C VAL A 85 6.89 3.92 6.27
N SER A 86 6.05 4.15 7.28
CA SER A 86 6.46 4.31 8.66
C SER A 86 5.68 3.37 9.58
N TYR A 87 6.26 3.07 10.74
CA TYR A 87 5.77 2.06 11.65
C TYR A 87 5.33 2.66 12.97
N ILE A 88 4.27 2.11 13.51
CA ILE A 88 3.72 2.49 14.80
C ILE A 88 4.36 1.61 15.86
N GLY A 89 4.78 2.24 16.96
CA GLY A 89 5.35 1.57 18.12
C GLY A 89 5.47 2.57 19.26
N MET A 90 6.00 2.12 20.39
CA MET A 90 6.30 2.97 21.53
C MET A 90 7.81 3.07 21.68
N PRO A 91 8.40 4.27 21.56
CA PRO A 91 9.80 4.45 21.94
C PRO A 91 9.91 4.27 23.46
N HIS A 92 10.89 3.48 23.91
CA HIS A 92 11.24 3.34 25.32
C HIS A 92 12.60 4.01 25.59
N ASP A 93 12.93 4.16 26.88
CA ASP A 93 14.25 4.61 27.32
C ASP A 93 15.30 3.58 26.85
N ASP A 94 16.53 4.03 26.56
CA ASP A 94 17.64 3.20 26.05
C ASP A 94 17.56 2.72 24.58
N ASP A 95 17.00 3.52 23.68
CA ASP A 95 16.93 3.23 22.23
C ASP A 95 16.11 1.98 21.84
N VAL A 96 15.35 1.42 22.78
CA VAL A 96 14.45 0.29 22.56
C VAL A 96 13.12 0.77 21.96
N VAL A 97 12.58 0.00 21.01
CA VAL A 97 11.23 0.16 20.48
C VAL A 97 10.38 -1.01 20.94
N VAL A 98 9.19 -0.71 21.48
CA VAL A 98 8.19 -1.70 21.85
C VAL A 98 7.07 -1.70 20.82
N CYS A 99 6.86 -2.86 20.20
CA CYS A 99 5.80 -3.10 19.20
C CYS A 99 4.56 -3.71 19.86
N GLN A 100 3.37 -3.39 19.35
CA GLN A 100 2.11 -3.80 19.98
C GLN A 100 1.86 -5.31 19.89
N HIS A 101 2.21 -5.93 18.77
CA HIS A 101 2.06 -7.37 18.56
C HIS A 101 3.36 -8.15 18.84
N GLY A 102 4.17 -7.63 19.77
CA GLY A 102 5.37 -8.28 20.30
C GLY A 102 6.63 -8.19 19.42
N PRO A 103 7.73 -8.84 19.83
CA PRO A 103 9.03 -8.71 19.17
C PRO A 103 9.06 -9.10 17.69
N THR A 104 8.24 -10.09 17.30
CA THR A 104 8.13 -10.53 15.90
C THR A 104 7.57 -9.44 14.98
N GLU A 105 6.74 -8.53 15.49
CA GLU A 105 6.30 -7.36 14.73
C GLU A 105 7.46 -6.38 14.52
N CYS A 106 8.26 -6.11 15.56
CA CYS A 106 9.43 -5.24 15.43
C CYS A 106 10.42 -5.79 14.39
N GLU A 107 10.67 -7.09 14.38
CA GLU A 107 11.51 -7.73 13.36
C GLU A 107 10.92 -7.58 11.95
N GLY A 108 9.60 -7.76 11.80
CA GLY A 108 8.89 -7.51 10.55
C GLY A 108 9.00 -6.07 10.06
N ASN A 109 8.75 -5.11 10.96
CA ASN A 109 8.88 -3.68 10.68
C ASN A 109 10.30 -3.33 10.21
N ILE A 110 11.33 -3.89 10.85
CA ILE A 110 12.74 -3.71 10.46
C ILE A 110 13.01 -4.26 9.06
N LEU A 111 12.54 -5.48 8.75
CA LEU A 111 12.73 -6.09 7.43
C LEU A 111 12.11 -5.23 6.33
N GLU A 112 10.88 -4.76 6.52
CA GLU A 112 10.19 -3.92 5.56
C GLU A 112 10.87 -2.55 5.39
N LEU A 113 11.36 -1.93 6.47
CA LEU A 113 12.18 -0.71 6.42
C LEU A 113 13.51 -0.91 5.69
N MET A 114 14.17 -2.05 5.87
CA MET A 114 15.40 -2.39 5.15
C MET A 114 15.16 -2.57 3.66
N VAL A 115 14.03 -3.18 3.27
CA VAL A 115 13.64 -3.26 1.86
C VAL A 115 13.35 -1.88 1.28
N ALA A 116 12.64 -1.01 2.02
CA ALA A 116 12.44 0.38 1.59
C ALA A 116 13.77 1.14 1.42
N HIS A 117 14.75 0.88 2.29
CA HIS A 117 16.10 1.45 2.17
C HIS A 117 16.86 0.94 0.93
N LEU A 118 16.79 -0.36 0.64
CA LEU A 118 17.43 -0.98 -0.53
C LEU A 118 16.74 -0.62 -1.84
N ASN A 119 15.43 -0.41 -1.80
CA ASN A 119 14.58 -0.19 -2.96
C ASN A 119 13.68 1.04 -2.74
N PRO A 120 14.22 2.27 -2.85
CA PRO A 120 13.45 3.50 -2.59
C PRO A 120 12.27 3.71 -3.54
N ALA A 121 12.25 3.04 -4.70
CA ALA A 121 11.13 3.08 -5.62
C ALA A 121 9.89 2.39 -5.00
N PRO A 122 8.72 3.06 -4.92
CA PRO A 122 7.53 2.56 -4.21
C PRO A 122 7.06 1.17 -4.63
N ILE A 123 7.12 0.86 -5.93
CA ILE A 123 6.60 -0.40 -6.48
C ILE A 123 7.20 -1.63 -5.78
N VAL A 124 8.50 -1.63 -5.51
CA VAL A 124 9.19 -2.79 -4.95
C VAL A 124 8.92 -2.92 -3.47
N HIS A 125 9.19 -1.87 -2.69
CA HIS A 125 9.06 -1.98 -1.23
C HIS A 125 7.60 -2.02 -0.77
N LEU A 126 6.68 -1.26 -1.39
CA LEU A 126 5.25 -1.38 -1.08
C LEU A 126 4.71 -2.76 -1.45
N GLY A 127 5.16 -3.30 -2.60
CA GLY A 127 4.81 -4.66 -3.00
C GLY A 127 5.26 -5.70 -1.97
N PHE A 128 6.52 -5.63 -1.54
CA PHE A 128 7.06 -6.48 -0.49
C PHE A 128 6.29 -6.35 0.83
N THR A 129 6.07 -5.12 1.31
CA THR A 129 5.29 -4.82 2.54
C THR A 129 3.88 -5.39 2.45
N ASN A 130 3.18 -5.19 1.33
CA ASN A 130 1.84 -5.76 1.16
C ASN A 130 1.88 -7.30 1.15
N CYS A 131 2.83 -7.92 0.45
CA CYS A 131 2.99 -9.38 0.42
C CYS A 131 3.20 -9.98 1.82
N MET A 132 4.08 -9.37 2.62
CA MET A 132 4.32 -9.76 4.02
C MET A 132 3.04 -9.62 4.84
N THR A 133 2.35 -8.48 4.71
CA THR A 133 1.13 -8.18 5.47
C THR A 133 -0.02 -9.13 5.13
N GLN A 134 -0.11 -9.66 3.90
CA GLN A 134 -1.14 -10.67 3.56
C GLN A 134 -1.01 -11.97 4.37
N GLN A 135 0.16 -12.23 4.95
CA GLN A 135 0.44 -13.37 5.82
C GLN A 135 1.00 -12.91 7.17
N TYR A 136 0.52 -11.77 7.67
CA TYR A 136 1.00 -11.11 8.90
C TYR A 136 1.18 -12.03 10.13
N PRO A 137 0.38 -13.10 10.36
CA PRO A 137 0.61 -14.00 11.48
C PRO A 137 1.97 -14.70 11.41
N LEU A 138 2.47 -14.98 10.21
CA LEU A 138 3.71 -15.70 9.97
C LEU A 138 4.95 -14.82 10.09
N ILE A 139 4.82 -13.49 10.06
CA ILE A 139 5.97 -12.58 10.17
C ILE A 139 6.72 -12.83 11.50
N PRO A 140 8.07 -12.93 11.50
CA PRO A 140 9.01 -12.75 10.40
C PRO A 140 9.56 -14.06 9.81
N ASP A 141 8.72 -15.08 9.62
CA ASP A 141 9.12 -16.38 9.08
C ASP A 141 9.99 -16.23 7.83
N ARG A 142 11.12 -16.93 7.82
CA ARG A 142 12.11 -16.82 6.76
C ARG A 142 11.54 -17.24 5.40
N GLY A 143 10.69 -18.26 5.36
CA GLY A 143 10.04 -18.71 4.14
C GLY A 143 9.14 -17.65 3.54
N LEU A 144 8.37 -16.94 4.38
CA LEU A 144 7.56 -15.80 3.98
C LEU A 144 8.43 -14.66 3.41
N VAL A 145 9.48 -14.27 4.15
CA VAL A 145 10.40 -13.19 3.72
C VAL A 145 11.03 -13.50 2.37
N GLU A 146 11.56 -14.72 2.20
CA GLU A 146 12.17 -15.14 0.93
C GLU A 146 11.17 -15.21 -0.22
N ALA A 147 9.94 -15.67 0.04
CA ALA A 147 8.90 -15.73 -0.97
C ALA A 147 8.50 -14.32 -1.45
N CYS A 148 8.24 -13.39 -0.52
CA CYS A 148 7.88 -12.02 -0.86
C CYS A 148 9.03 -11.26 -1.54
N ALA A 149 10.27 -11.48 -1.08
CA ALA A 149 11.45 -10.89 -1.71
C ALA A 149 11.59 -11.33 -3.17
N ARG A 150 11.39 -12.62 -3.47
CA ARG A 150 11.46 -13.15 -4.84
C ARG A 150 10.38 -12.57 -5.75
N VAL A 151 9.13 -12.46 -5.27
CA VAL A 151 8.02 -11.92 -6.07
C VAL A 151 8.27 -10.46 -6.47
N HIS A 152 8.92 -9.69 -5.60
CA HIS A 152 9.17 -8.26 -5.81
C HIS A 152 10.61 -7.92 -6.23
N ASN A 153 11.43 -8.92 -6.58
CA ASN A 153 12.84 -8.75 -6.98
C ASN A 153 13.70 -8.00 -5.95
N VAL A 154 13.49 -8.25 -4.66
CA VAL A 154 14.34 -7.78 -3.57
C VAL A 154 15.60 -8.63 -3.52
N ASP A 155 16.76 -7.97 -3.41
CA ASP A 155 18.06 -8.62 -3.28
C ASP A 155 18.21 -9.24 -1.89
N LEU A 156 17.95 -10.55 -1.78
CA LEU A 156 18.00 -11.30 -0.52
C LEU A 156 19.38 -11.29 0.14
N GLU A 157 20.45 -11.27 -0.67
CA GLU A 157 21.80 -11.25 -0.12
C GLU A 157 22.06 -9.92 0.58
N LYS A 158 21.74 -8.81 -0.09
CA LYS A 158 21.86 -7.47 0.51
C LYS A 158 20.93 -7.29 1.71
N LEU A 159 19.69 -7.79 1.63
CA LEU A 159 18.74 -7.71 2.74
C LEU A 159 19.31 -8.40 3.98
N TYR A 160 19.84 -9.62 3.86
CA TYR A 160 20.40 -10.33 5.00
C TYR A 160 21.74 -9.76 5.48
N GLN A 161 22.53 -9.17 4.60
CA GLN A 161 23.72 -8.41 5.00
C GLN A 161 23.35 -7.19 5.86
N LEU A 162 22.33 -6.41 5.46
CA LEU A 162 21.82 -5.31 6.28
C LEU A 162 21.18 -5.81 7.58
N PHE A 163 20.42 -6.90 7.52
CA PHE A 163 19.75 -7.48 8.69
C PHE A 163 20.72 -8.00 9.75
N ALA A 164 21.93 -8.39 9.35
CA ALA A 164 23.00 -8.75 10.28
C ALA A 164 23.47 -7.55 11.12
N ASP A 165 23.37 -6.32 10.61
CA ASP A 165 23.59 -5.08 11.37
C ASP A 165 22.32 -4.70 12.14
N LYS A 166 22.20 -5.30 13.33
CA LYS A 166 21.06 -5.05 14.23
C LYS A 166 20.93 -3.59 14.66
N ALA A 167 22.05 -2.86 14.77
CA ALA A 167 22.02 -1.46 15.19
C ALA A 167 21.44 -0.58 14.09
N PHE A 168 21.79 -0.84 12.83
CA PHE A 168 21.19 -0.16 11.69
C PHE A 168 19.68 -0.41 11.59
N GLY A 169 19.24 -1.68 11.73
CA GLY A 169 17.82 -2.02 11.74
C GLY A 169 17.03 -1.33 12.85
N LEU A 170 17.55 -1.37 14.08
CA LEU A 170 16.92 -0.71 15.22
C LEU A 170 16.84 0.80 15.05
N LYS A 171 17.89 1.42 14.48
CA LYS A 171 17.90 2.84 14.14
C LYS A 171 16.78 3.19 13.16
N LEU A 172 16.65 2.45 12.06
CA LEU A 172 15.57 2.67 11.09
C LEU A 172 14.19 2.57 11.75
N LEU A 173 13.98 1.54 12.59
CA LEU A 173 12.73 1.35 13.31
C LEU A 173 12.43 2.51 14.26
N ARG A 174 13.41 2.96 15.04
CA ARG A 174 13.25 4.07 15.99
C ARG A 174 12.92 5.37 15.27
N GLU A 175 13.64 5.71 14.21
CA GLU A 175 13.36 6.90 13.39
C GLU A 175 11.94 6.84 12.80
N SER A 176 11.51 5.65 12.37
CA SER A 176 10.17 5.43 11.83
C SER A 176 9.06 5.61 12.88
N VAL A 177 9.26 5.08 14.08
CA VAL A 177 8.32 5.21 15.20
C VAL A 177 8.20 6.67 15.66
N ILE A 178 9.31 7.41 15.73
CA ILE A 178 9.29 8.84 16.07
C ILE A 178 8.47 9.62 15.03
N ARG A 179 8.67 9.37 13.73
CA ARG A 179 7.86 10.02 12.69
C ARG A 179 6.36 9.72 12.84
N SER A 180 6.00 8.48 13.15
CA SER A 180 4.60 8.10 13.39
C SER A 180 4.01 8.77 14.64
N ASP A 181 4.79 8.93 15.71
CA ASP A 181 4.37 9.63 16.93
C ASP A 181 4.16 11.12 16.65
N ASP A 182 5.10 11.78 15.97
CA ASP A 182 5.03 13.19 15.60
C ASP A 182 3.79 13.51 14.73
N GLN A 183 3.48 12.64 13.76
CA GLN A 183 2.28 12.80 12.92
C GLN A 183 1.00 12.66 13.75
N ARG A 184 0.98 11.75 14.73
CA ARG A 184 -0.18 11.58 15.62
C ARG A 184 -0.37 12.78 16.56
N LEU A 185 0.70 13.42 17.02
CA LEU A 185 0.64 14.66 17.80
C LEU A 185 0.16 15.85 16.95
N GLN A 186 0.61 15.97 15.70
CA GLN A 186 0.14 17.03 14.80
C GLN A 186 -1.37 16.93 14.50
N LYS A 187 -1.90 15.70 14.46
CA LYS A 187 -3.34 15.44 14.34
C LYS A 187 -4.15 15.90 15.56
N SER A 188 -3.63 15.73 16.78
CA SER A 188 -4.37 16.17 17.98
C SER A 188 -4.50 17.69 18.06
N ASP A 189 -3.59 18.42 17.41
CA ASP A 189 -3.46 19.87 17.57
C ASP A 189 -4.14 20.67 16.44
N ASN A 190 -4.61 20.02 15.36
CA ASN A 190 -5.14 20.70 14.16
C ASN A 190 -6.59 20.31 13.82
N PHE A 191 -7.31 21.19 13.11
CA PHE A 191 -8.63 20.92 12.54
C PHE A 191 -8.49 20.09 11.27
N GLU A 192 -8.67 18.78 11.40
CA GLU A 192 -8.33 17.76 10.41
C GLU A 192 -9.55 17.36 9.55
N MET A 193 -9.34 17.16 8.24
CA MET A 193 -10.30 16.42 7.41
C MET A 193 -10.01 14.93 7.54
N ASP A 194 -10.61 14.33 8.57
CA ASP A 194 -10.59 12.89 8.76
C ASP A 194 -11.55 12.21 7.78
N MET A 195 -11.00 11.39 6.88
CA MET A 195 -11.80 10.40 6.17
C MET A 195 -11.52 9.03 6.78
N ASP A 196 -12.43 8.64 7.67
CA ASP A 196 -12.51 7.32 8.28
C ASP A 196 -13.23 6.36 7.32
N MET A 197 -12.55 5.32 6.84
CA MET A 197 -13.22 4.24 6.10
C MET A 197 -13.67 3.12 7.05
N ASN A 198 -14.97 3.10 7.31
CA ASN A 198 -15.65 2.13 8.17
C ASN A 198 -15.93 0.82 7.41
N ILE A 199 -15.46 -0.30 7.96
CA ILE A 199 -15.70 -1.62 7.36
C ILE A 199 -16.02 -2.63 8.44
N GLY A 200 -17.23 -3.20 8.36
CA GLY A 200 -17.62 -4.34 9.19
C GLY A 200 -17.67 -4.09 10.70
N GLY A 201 -17.93 -2.86 11.15
CA GLY A 201 -18.13 -2.54 12.58
C GLY A 201 -16.98 -1.77 13.26
N GLY A 202 -15.92 -1.40 12.53
CA GLY A 202 -14.87 -0.47 12.98
C GLY A 202 -14.15 0.20 11.80
N THR A 203 -13.41 1.29 12.05
CA THR A 203 -12.59 1.93 11.02
C THR A 203 -11.24 1.22 10.93
N ALA A 204 -10.99 0.53 9.82
CA ALA A 204 -9.72 -0.17 9.58
C ALA A 204 -8.57 0.81 9.26
N CYS A 205 -8.89 1.90 8.56
CA CYS A 205 -7.92 2.85 8.02
C CYS A 205 -8.39 4.28 8.26
N LYS A 206 -7.52 5.10 8.86
CA LYS A 206 -7.74 6.54 8.96
C LYS A 206 -6.87 7.25 7.96
N THR A 207 -7.48 8.09 7.15
CA THR A 207 -6.75 8.90 6.16
C THR A 207 -6.79 10.36 6.57
N ASN A 208 -5.69 11.07 6.34
CA ASN A 208 -5.51 12.46 6.70
C ASN A 208 -4.78 13.21 5.58
N MET A 209 -5.09 14.50 5.44
CA MET A 209 -4.36 15.44 4.60
C MET A 209 -4.03 16.71 5.41
N LEU A 210 -2.75 16.92 5.69
CA LEU A 210 -2.23 18.13 6.35
C LEU A 210 -1.18 18.79 5.46
N TRP A 211 -1.36 20.07 5.13
CA TRP A 211 -0.34 20.87 4.41
C TRP A 211 0.23 20.21 3.14
N ASN A 212 -0.64 19.67 2.28
CA ASN A 212 -0.27 18.90 1.07
C ASN A 212 0.54 17.61 1.34
N ARG A 213 0.49 17.07 2.56
CA ARG A 213 0.96 15.73 2.90
C ARG A 213 -0.24 14.83 3.12
N TYR A 214 -0.27 13.70 2.43
CA TYR A 214 -1.25 12.66 2.66
C TYR A 214 -0.68 11.64 3.64
N THR A 215 -1.45 11.27 4.66
CA THR A 215 -1.10 10.18 5.55
C THR A 215 -2.23 9.18 5.72
N ILE A 216 -1.87 7.91 5.90
CA ILE A 216 -2.83 6.85 6.25
C ILE A 216 -2.32 6.12 7.48
N ASP A 217 -3.08 6.13 8.55
CA ASP A 217 -2.86 5.32 9.75
C ASP A 217 -3.72 4.05 9.63
N ALA A 218 -3.07 2.94 9.31
CA ALA A 218 -3.68 1.64 9.46
C ALA A 218 -3.47 1.20 10.91
N CYS A 219 -4.56 0.83 11.59
CA CYS A 219 -4.63 0.40 13.00
C CYS A 219 -4.93 1.50 14.04
N ALA A 220 -5.36 2.69 13.60
CA ALA A 220 -5.69 3.83 14.45
C ALA A 220 -6.73 3.55 15.57
N TYR A 221 -7.59 2.53 15.43
CA TYR A 221 -8.60 2.18 16.44
C TYR A 221 -8.04 1.39 17.63
N ARG A 222 -7.03 0.53 17.42
CA ARG A 222 -6.47 -0.32 18.49
C ARG A 222 -5.50 0.42 19.41
N ILE A 223 -5.09 1.63 19.05
CA ILE A 223 -4.17 2.45 19.82
C ILE A 223 -4.90 3.21 20.96
N ARG A 224 -6.24 3.36 20.88
CA ARG A 224 -6.97 4.37 21.66
C ARG A 224 -8.01 3.89 22.68
N GLY A 225 -8.25 2.60 22.94
CA GLY A 225 -9.38 2.29 23.84
C GLY A 225 -9.56 0.93 24.46
N ASP A 226 -9.15 -0.19 23.85
CA ASP A 226 -9.63 -1.49 24.33
C ASP A 226 -8.46 -2.40 24.63
N GLY A 227 -8.44 -2.91 25.87
CA GLY A 227 -7.40 -3.82 26.37
C GLY A 227 -7.15 -4.98 25.40
N PHE A 228 -5.89 -5.34 25.28
CA PHE A 228 -5.42 -6.52 24.58
C PHE A 228 -5.89 -7.77 25.35
N ASP A 229 -6.97 -8.40 24.91
CA ASP A 229 -7.31 -9.80 25.24
C ASP A 229 -7.03 -10.69 24.03
#